data_AF-A0A2U1UYP2-F1
#
_entry.id   AF-A0A2U1UYP2-F1
#
_cell.length_a   1.000
_cell.length_b   1.000
_cell.length_c   1.000
_cell.angle_alpha   90.00
_cell.angle_beta   90.00
_cell.angle_gamma   90.00
#
_symmetry.space_group_name_H-M   'P 1'
#
loop_
_entity.id
_entity.type
_entity.pdbx_description
1 polymer ?
#
loop_
_entity_poly.entity_id
_entity_poly.type
_entity_poly.pdbx_seq_one_letter_code
_entity_poly.pdbx_strand_id
1 'polypeptide(L)'
;DVPGWIIGDRGYASDAFRERIWNMGARPAIPPKRTDAPVACPAWIYNNRSRVENLWARLKEWRAVATRYEKTARSFLGILCLAAAADWIKL
;
A
#
# COMPACT_ATOMS: atom_id res chain seq x y z
N ASP A 1 16.41 -3.41 10.76
CA ASP A 1 16.23 -4.45 9.73
C ASP A 1 15.66 -3.87 8.45
N VAL A 2 16.34 -4.10 7.33
CA VAL A 2 15.86 -3.69 5.99
C VAL A 2 14.93 -4.79 5.47
N PRO A 3 13.73 -4.46 4.95
CA PRO A 3 12.85 -5.46 4.37
C PRO A 3 13.46 -6.04 3.09
N GLY A 4 13.39 -7.37 2.90
CA GLY A 4 13.92 -7.99 1.68
C GLY A 4 13.19 -7.58 0.40
N TRP A 5 11.90 -7.23 0.50
CA TRP A 5 11.06 -6.82 -0.62
C TRP A 5 10.17 -5.63 -0.24
N ILE A 6 9.99 -4.71 -1.19
CA ILE A 6 9.03 -3.60 -1.10
C ILE A 6 8.01 -3.78 -2.23
N ILE A 7 6.74 -3.92 -1.84
CA ILE A 7 5.62 -4.12 -2.75
C ILE A 7 4.94 -2.77 -2.96
N GLY A 8 4.56 -2.47 -4.20
CA GLY A 8 3.87 -1.22 -4.52
C GLY A 8 2.97 -1.34 -5.73
N ASP A 9 2.04 -0.40 -5.83
CA ASP A 9 1.17 -0.27 -6.99
C ASP A 9 1.95 0.15 -8.23
N ARG A 10 1.41 -0.15 -9.41
CA ARG A 10 1.94 0.33 -10.69
C ARG A 10 2.13 1.86 -10.74
N GLY A 11 1.38 2.63 -9.95
CA GLY A 11 1.57 4.09 -9.82
C GLY A 11 2.96 4.49 -9.31
N TYR A 12 3.64 3.60 -8.58
CA TYR A 12 4.99 3.80 -8.03
C TYR A 12 6.09 3.21 -8.93
N ALA A 13 5.79 2.88 -10.18
CA ALA A 13 6.73 2.29 -11.12
C ALA A 13 7.79 3.26 -11.68
N SER A 14 8.18 4.30 -10.94
CA SER A 14 9.26 5.20 -11.37
C SER A 14 10.63 4.58 -11.11
N ASP A 15 11.56 4.80 -12.03
CA ASP A 15 12.92 4.24 -11.91
C ASP A 15 13.64 4.81 -10.70
N ALA A 16 13.51 6.11 -10.44
CA ALA A 16 14.04 6.74 -9.23
C ALA A 16 13.51 6.10 -7.93
N PHE A 17 12.25 5.65 -7.91
CA PHE A 17 11.69 4.96 -6.73
C PHE A 17 12.25 3.54 -6.59
N ARG A 18 12.40 2.81 -7.71
CA ARG A 18 13.03 1.48 -7.72
C ARG A 18 14.50 1.56 -7.29
N GLU A 19 15.26 2.53 -7.79
CA GLU A 19 16.64 2.78 -7.38
C GLU A 19 16.76 3.09 -5.90
N ARG A 20 15.85 3.92 -5.36
CA ARG A 20 15.80 4.19 -3.92
C ARG A 20 15.57 2.91 -3.11
N ILE A 21 14.69 2.03 -3.56
CA ILE A 21 14.42 0.72 -2.92
C ILE A 21 15.68 -0.15 -2.95
N TRP A 22 16.37 -0.20 -4.10
CA TRP A 22 17.63 -0.92 -4.24
C TRP A 22 18.73 -0.37 -3.32
N ASN A 23 18.89 0.96 -3.25
CA ASN A 23 19.86 1.62 -2.38
C ASN A 23 19.58 1.40 -0.89
N MET A 24 18.32 1.13 -0.53
CA MET A 24 17.95 0.74 0.83
C MET A 24 18.35 -0.70 1.16
N GLY A 25 18.69 -1.53 0.16
CA GLY A 25 18.98 -2.96 0.30
C GLY A 25 17.76 -3.86 0.09
N ALA A 26 16.64 -3.32 -0.39
CA ALA A 26 15.40 -4.04 -0.63
C ALA A 26 15.18 -4.28 -2.13
N ARG A 27 14.35 -5.27 -2.48
CA ARG A 27 13.97 -5.53 -3.88
C ARG A 27 12.58 -4.97 -4.21
N PRO A 28 12.41 -4.19 -5.29
CA PRO A 28 11.10 -3.67 -5.66
C PRO A 28 10.25 -4.73 -6.36
N ALA A 29 9.10 -5.08 -5.78
CA ALA A 29 8.03 -5.85 -6.42
C ALA A 29 6.92 -4.90 -6.88
N ILE A 30 7.24 -4.12 -7.92
CA ILE A 30 6.35 -3.09 -8.47
C ILE A 30 6.16 -3.37 -9.97
N PRO A 31 4.93 -3.66 -10.43
CA PRO A 31 4.67 -3.95 -11.83
C PRO A 31 5.12 -2.79 -12.74
N PRO A 32 5.66 -3.09 -13.94
CA PRO A 32 5.97 -2.06 -14.93
C PRO A 32 4.69 -1.36 -15.41
N LYS A 33 4.84 -0.13 -15.90
CA LYS A 33 3.77 0.49 -16.70
C LYS A 33 3.69 -0.22 -18.04
N ARG A 34 2.58 -0.02 -18.74
CA ARG A 34 2.29 -0.70 -20.02
C ARG A 34 3.32 -0.40 -21.12
N THR A 35 4.01 0.74 -21.02
CA THR A 35 5.02 1.22 -21.97
C THR A 35 6.45 0.92 -21.52
N ASP A 36 6.64 0.51 -20.26
CA ASP A 36 7.97 0.26 -19.71
C ASP A 36 8.48 -1.13 -20.11
N ALA A 37 9.79 -1.31 -20.07
CA ALA A 37 10.39 -2.62 -20.19
C ALA A 37 9.90 -3.57 -19.08
N PRO A 38 9.81 -4.89 -19.34
CA PRO A 38 9.48 -5.86 -18.31
C PRO A 38 10.47 -5.78 -17.13
N VAL A 39 9.94 -5.65 -15.92
CA VAL A 39 10.71 -5.65 -14.67
C VAL A 39 10.39 -6.92 -13.88
N ALA A 40 11.39 -7.47 -13.20
CA ALA A 40 11.22 -8.60 -12.30
C ALA A 40 10.24 -8.27 -11.17
N CYS A 41 9.00 -8.73 -11.29
CA CYS A 41 7.97 -8.65 -10.26
C CYS A 41 7.42 -10.05 -10.02
N PRO A 42 8.04 -10.84 -9.12
CA PRO A 42 7.62 -12.21 -8.89
C PRO A 42 6.20 -12.26 -8.32
N ALA A 43 5.34 -13.05 -8.95
CA ALA A 43 3.92 -13.14 -8.59
C ALA A 43 3.72 -13.56 -7.11
N TRP A 44 4.59 -14.44 -6.59
CA TRP A 44 4.51 -14.93 -5.21
C TRP A 44 4.73 -13.82 -4.16
N ILE A 45 5.58 -12.82 -4.45
CA ILE A 45 5.71 -11.63 -3.60
C ILE A 45 4.54 -10.68 -3.85
N TYR A 46 4.26 -10.38 -5.12
CA TYR A 46 3.27 -9.38 -5.49
C TYR A 46 1.86 -9.73 -5.00
N ASN A 47 1.53 -11.02 -4.87
CA ASN A 47 0.25 -11.48 -4.34
C ASN A 47 -0.03 -10.98 -2.91
N ASN A 48 0.99 -10.66 -2.12
CA ASN A 48 0.80 -10.10 -0.77
C ASN A 48 0.14 -8.71 -0.79
N ARG A 49 0.13 -8.01 -1.94
CA ARG A 49 -0.61 -6.76 -2.15
C ARG A 49 -2.11 -6.91 -1.87
N SER A 50 -2.68 -8.08 -2.20
CA SER A 50 -4.10 -8.37 -1.98
C SER A 50 -4.52 -8.20 -0.52
N ARG A 51 -3.64 -8.53 0.44
CA ARG A 51 -3.92 -8.38 1.87
C ARG A 51 -4.12 -6.91 2.26
N VAL A 52 -3.29 -6.04 1.71
CA VAL A 52 -3.36 -4.59 1.94
C VAL A 52 -4.59 -4.00 1.24
N GLU A 53 -4.88 -4.42 0.02
CA GLU A 53 -6.08 -3.99 -0.71
C GLU A 53 -7.37 -4.42 0.00
N ASN A 54 -7.43 -5.65 0.51
CA ASN A 54 -8.58 -6.16 1.27
C ASN A 54 -8.78 -5.39 2.58
N LEU A 55 -7.70 -5.04 3.29
CA LEU A 55 -7.80 -4.19 4.48
C LEU A 55 -8.37 -2.81 4.12
N TRP A 56 -7.84 -2.17 3.07
CA TRP A 56 -8.34 -0.88 2.62
C TRP A 56 -9.79 -0.93 2.14
N ALA A 57 -10.24 -2.03 1.55
CA ALA A 57 -11.63 -2.23 1.18
C ALA A 57 -12.54 -2.20 2.42
N ARG A 58 -12.22 -2.97 3.46
CA ARG A 58 -12.98 -3.00 4.72
C ARG A 58 -12.96 -1.65 5.44
N LEU A 59 -11.80 -0.98 5.50
CA LEU A 59 -11.71 0.36 6.09
C LEU A 59 -12.58 1.39 5.36
N LYS A 60 -12.80 1.23 4.06
CA LYS A 60 -13.68 2.11 3.26
C LYS A 60 -15.18 1.79 3.43
N GLU A 61 -15.57 0.73 4.12
CA GLU A 61 -16.97 0.54 4.52
C GLU A 61 -17.41 1.63 5.51
N TRP A 62 -16.46 2.15 6.28
CA TRP A 62 -16.68 3.30 7.15
C TRP A 62 -16.81 4.56 6.31
N ARG A 63 -18.04 5.09 6.19
CA ARG A 63 -18.34 6.29 5.38
C ARG A 63 -17.40 7.45 5.67
N ALA A 64 -17.03 7.69 6.94
CA ALA A 64 -16.10 8.74 7.34
C ALA A 64 -14.69 8.56 6.75
N VAL A 65 -14.21 7.32 6.62
CA VAL A 65 -12.92 7.00 6.00
C VAL A 65 -13.00 7.14 4.48
N ALA A 66 -14.04 6.59 3.85
CA ALA A 66 -14.20 6.57 2.40
C ALA A 66 -14.27 7.97 1.78
N THR A 67 -15.01 8.87 2.44
CA THR A 67 -15.29 10.21 1.94
C THR A 67 -14.28 11.26 2.42
N ARG A 68 -13.43 10.93 3.40
CA ARG A 68 -12.50 11.87 4.04
C ARG A 68 -13.19 13.17 4.49
N TYR A 69 -14.32 13.06 5.18
CA TYR A 69 -15.07 14.25 5.67
C TYR A 69 -14.28 15.12 6.66
N GLU A 70 -13.29 14.53 7.34
CA GLU A 70 -12.52 15.22 8.35
C GLU A 70 -11.68 16.37 7.75
N LYS A 71 -11.86 17.57 8.30
CA LYS A 71 -11.16 18.78 7.84
C LYS A 71 -9.66 18.78 8.16
N THR A 72 -9.27 18.08 9.23
CA THR A 72 -7.87 18.03 9.68
C THR A 72 -7.29 16.64 9.50
N ALA A 73 -6.00 16.60 9.15
CA ALA A 73 -5.27 15.33 9.04
C ALA A 73 -5.27 14.55 10.36
N ARG A 74 -5.26 15.25 11.50
CA ARG A 74 -5.31 14.64 12.84
C ARG A 74 -6.65 13.95 13.11
N SER A 75 -7.76 14.61 12.80
CA SER A 75 -9.09 14.01 12.96
C SER A 75 -9.27 12.82 12.02
N PHE A 76 -8.82 12.94 10.76
CA PHE A 76 -8.86 11.83 9.80
C PHE A 76 -8.06 10.62 10.29
N LEU A 77 -6.84 10.85 10.80
CA LEU A 77 -6.02 9.79 11.39
C LEU A 77 -6.70 9.12 12.58
N GLY A 78 -7.37 9.90 13.44
CA GLY A 78 -8.14 9.38 14.56
C GLY A 78 -9.24 8.41 14.12
N ILE A 79 -10.04 8.79 13.11
CA ILE A 79 -11.07 7.91 12.55
C ILE A 79 -10.45 6.68 11.89
N LEU A 80 -9.34 6.83 11.17
CA LEU A 80 -8.65 5.72 10.53
C LEU A 80 -8.15 4.69 11.57
N CYS A 81 -7.55 5.16 12.67
CA CYS A 81 -7.13 4.30 13.78
C CYS A 81 -8.31 3.60 14.43
N LEU A 82 -9.43 4.30 14.63
CA LEU A 82 -10.65 3.71 15.19
C LEU A 82 -11.23 2.63 14.28
N ALA A 83 -11.34 2.90 12.98
CA ALA A 83 -11.81 1.91 12.00
C ALA A 83 -10.88 0.69 11.92
N ALA A 84 -9.56 0.89 11.97
CA ALA A 84 -8.59 -0.20 11.99
C ALA A 84 -8.65 -1.04 13.28
N ALA A 85 -8.85 -0.41 14.43
CA ALA A 85 -9.04 -1.12 15.70
C ALA A 85 -10.35 -1.93 15.70
N ALA A 86 -11.42 -1.38 15.13
CA ALA A 86 -12.69 -2.08 14.98
C ALA A 86 -12.56 -3.30 14.04
N ASP A 87 -11.89 -3.16 12.89
CA ASP A 87 -11.59 -4.26 11.97
C ASP A 87 -10.78 -5.37 12.66
N TRP A 88 -9.80 -4.99 13.49
CA TRP A 88 -8.95 -5.93 14.22
C TRP A 88 -9.72 -6.76 15.24
N ILE A 89 -10.62 -6.11 15.99
CA ILE A 89 -11.46 -6.77 17.02
C ILE A 89 -12.64 -7.53 16.38
N LYS A 90 -12.87 -7.35 15.06
CA LYS A 90 -14.02 -7.89 14.31
C LYS A 90 -15.36 -7.46 14.91
N LEU A 91 -15.47 -6.17 15.24
CA LEU A 91 -16.73 -5.54 15.62
C LEU A 91 -17.78 -5.61 14.49
#